data_AF-A0A7C4WUR5-F1
#
_entry.id   AF-A0A7C4WUR5-F1
#
_cell.length_a   1.000
_cell.length_b   1.000
_cell.length_c   1.000
_cell.angle_alpha   90.00
_cell.angle_beta   90.00
_cell.angle_gamma   90.00
#
_symmetry.space_group_name_H-M   'P 1'
#
loop_
_entity.id
_entity.type
_entity.pdbx_description
1 polymer ?
#
loop_
_entity_poly.entity_id
_entity_poly.type
_entity_poly.pdbx_seq_one_letter_code
_entity_poly.pdbx_strand_id
1 'polypeptide(L)'
;MELYTLNLHKTLEYENTNSTALSSWEAITAFINTLKEGDECLCEFAESDLTYTDENGPHAVSPLPLPCSFGTSRQTGQTPAGNSIRLPPAAYLFTQHQWNGPESIYEAIDWFIRESWWQRETSEGPYYIRFVQEDGKTALQVLRRKHQL
;
A
#
# COMPACT_ATOMS: atom_id res chain seq x y z
N MET A 1 3.95 3.19 -15.69
CA MET A 1 4.47 3.39 -14.33
C MET A 1 5.97 3.15 -14.38
N GLU A 2 6.72 3.64 -13.39
CA GLU A 2 8.17 3.40 -13.27
C GLU A 2 8.46 2.85 -11.88
N LEU A 3 9.48 2.01 -11.79
CA LEU A 3 9.94 1.40 -10.55
C LEU A 3 11.11 2.22 -10.02
N TYR A 4 10.96 2.78 -8.83
CA TYR A 4 11.97 3.60 -8.17
C TYR A 4 12.42 2.96 -6.85
N THR A 5 13.44 3.56 -6.24
CA THR A 5 13.82 3.27 -4.85
C THR A 5 13.50 4.49 -3.97
N LEU A 6 12.62 4.30 -2.99
CA LEU A 6 12.32 5.29 -1.96
C LEU A 6 13.16 4.99 -0.71
N ASN A 7 13.97 5.95 -0.27
CA ASN A 7 14.72 5.83 0.98
C ASN A 7 13.97 6.53 2.11
N LEU A 8 13.35 5.74 2.99
CA LEU A 8 12.71 6.26 4.20
C LEU A 8 13.75 6.44 5.30
N HIS A 9 13.90 7.66 5.77
CA HIS A 9 14.83 8.03 6.85
C HIS A 9 14.17 8.07 8.24
N LYS A 10 12.85 8.00 8.30
CA LYS A 10 12.05 8.02 9.53
C LYS A 10 10.90 7.01 9.42
N THR A 11 10.50 6.46 10.56
CA THR A 11 9.31 5.61 10.63
C THR A 11 8.08 6.44 10.26
N LEU A 12 7.26 5.95 9.35
CA LEU A 12 5.89 6.44 9.18
C LEU A 12 4.96 5.58 10.03
N GLU A 13 4.14 6.22 10.86
CA GLU A 13 3.19 5.55 11.74
C GLU A 13 1.78 5.89 11.32
N TYR A 14 0.92 4.87 11.22
CA TYR A 14 -0.47 5.00 10.86
C TYR A 14 -1.32 4.41 11.97
N GLU A 15 -2.28 5.18 12.49
CA GLU A 15 -3.23 4.69 13.48
C GLU A 15 -4.13 3.65 12.82
N ASN A 16 -4.19 2.43 13.39
CA ASN A 16 -4.99 1.36 12.84
C ASN A 16 -6.47 1.71 13.00
N THR A 17 -7.21 1.71 11.89
CA THR A 17 -8.64 2.01 11.91
C THR A 17 -9.38 0.75 12.33
N ASN A 18 -10.25 0.83 13.34
CA ASN A 18 -10.98 -0.33 13.85
C ASN A 18 -11.58 -1.18 12.72
N SER A 19 -11.20 -2.47 12.68
CA SER A 19 -11.43 -3.39 11.55
C SER A 19 -12.91 -3.58 11.18
N THR A 20 -13.83 -3.30 12.08
CA THR A 20 -15.27 -3.42 11.83
C THR A 20 -15.83 -2.36 10.89
N ALA A 21 -15.16 -1.22 10.72
CA ALA A 21 -15.61 -0.15 9.80
C ALA A 21 -15.11 -0.33 8.36
N LEU A 22 -14.09 -1.16 8.13
CA LEU A 22 -13.40 -1.31 6.84
C LEU A 22 -13.36 -2.79 6.40
N SER A 23 -14.49 -3.46 6.46
CA SER A 23 -14.65 -4.88 6.10
C SER A 23 -14.88 -5.12 4.60
N SER A 24 -14.79 -4.09 3.76
CA SER A 24 -15.00 -4.19 2.31
C SER A 24 -14.19 -3.16 1.53
N TRP A 25 -13.93 -3.45 0.26
CA TRP A 25 -13.31 -2.50 -0.67
C TRP A 25 -14.14 -1.24 -0.88
N GLU A 26 -15.48 -1.32 -0.76
CA GLU A 26 -16.37 -0.15 -0.82
C GLU A 26 -16.11 0.79 0.37
N ALA A 27 -15.96 0.24 1.58
CA ALA A 27 -15.69 1.03 2.78
C ALA A 27 -14.31 1.69 2.72
N ILE A 28 -13.29 0.96 2.26
CA ILE A 28 -11.93 1.49 2.02
C ILE A 28 -11.98 2.61 0.97
N THR A 29 -12.67 2.37 -0.15
CA THR A 29 -12.83 3.36 -1.23
C THR A 29 -13.55 4.62 -0.74
N ALA A 30 -14.62 4.46 0.03
CA ALA A 30 -15.33 5.57 0.65
C ALA A 30 -14.41 6.37 1.58
N PHE A 31 -13.57 5.70 2.38
CA PHE A 31 -12.60 6.37 3.25
C PHE A 31 -11.56 7.18 2.46
N ILE A 32 -10.95 6.57 1.43
CA ILE A 32 -9.96 7.24 0.55
C ILE A 32 -10.55 8.53 -0.04
N ASN A 33 -11.80 8.48 -0.49
CA ASN A 33 -12.52 9.67 -1.00
C ASN A 33 -12.72 10.79 0.03
N THR A 34 -12.58 10.50 1.33
CA THR A 34 -12.69 11.53 2.37
C THR A 34 -11.37 12.22 2.68
N LEU A 35 -10.23 11.74 2.16
CA LEU A 35 -8.91 12.30 2.47
C LEU A 35 -8.86 13.79 2.11
N LYS A 36 -8.25 14.59 2.98
CA LYS A 36 -7.98 16.01 2.76
C LYS A 36 -6.52 16.19 2.39
N GLU A 37 -6.19 17.34 1.81
CA GLU A 37 -4.80 17.68 1.48
C GLU A 37 -3.84 17.40 2.66
N GLY A 38 -2.79 16.61 2.40
CA GLY A 38 -1.82 16.15 3.39
C GLY A 38 -2.24 14.94 4.24
N ASP A 39 -3.50 14.47 4.11
CA ASP A 39 -3.92 13.22 4.75
C ASP A 39 -3.40 12.01 3.98
N GLU A 40 -3.22 10.92 4.72
CA GLU A 40 -2.72 9.67 4.19
C GLU A 40 -3.46 8.48 4.79
N CYS A 41 -3.54 7.39 4.02
CA CYS A 41 -3.83 6.07 4.56
C CYS A 41 -2.93 5.00 3.97
N LEU A 42 -2.85 3.88 4.67
CA LEU A 42 -1.98 2.76 4.35
C LEU A 42 -2.77 1.46 4.48
N CYS A 43 -2.72 0.64 3.43
CA CYS A 43 -3.15 -0.75 3.43
C CYS A 43 -1.92 -1.65 3.49
N GLU A 44 -1.95 -2.67 4.34
CA GLU A 44 -0.94 -3.72 4.42
C GLU A 44 -1.51 -5.03 3.85
N PHE A 45 -0.72 -5.74 3.04
CA PHE A 45 -1.08 -7.02 2.46
C PHE A 45 0.02 -8.07 2.71
N ALA A 46 -0.40 -9.26 3.12
CA ALA A 46 0.47 -10.44 3.14
C ALA A 46 0.76 -10.90 1.70
N GLU A 47 2.01 -11.21 1.39
CA GLU A 47 2.42 -11.69 0.06
C GLU A 47 1.69 -12.98 -0.34
N SER A 48 1.47 -13.89 0.61
CA SER A 48 0.78 -15.17 0.39
C SER A 48 -0.64 -15.01 -0.12
N ASP A 49 -1.28 -13.91 0.22
CA ASP A 49 -2.68 -13.65 -0.09
C ASP A 49 -2.82 -12.76 -1.33
N LEU A 50 -1.78 -11.97 -1.63
CA LEU A 50 -1.78 -10.99 -2.71
C LEU A 50 -1.23 -11.54 -4.03
N THR A 51 -0.37 -12.54 -3.99
CA THR A 51 0.41 -12.98 -5.15
C THR A 51 0.15 -14.44 -5.53
N TYR A 52 0.20 -14.72 -6.82
CA TYR A 52 0.30 -16.09 -7.36
C TYR A 52 1.33 -16.11 -8.50
N THR A 53 1.74 -17.29 -8.95
CA THR A 53 2.70 -17.44 -10.06
C THR A 53 2.16 -18.44 -11.07
N ASP A 54 2.22 -18.08 -12.35
CA ASP A 54 1.88 -18.94 -13.48
C ASP A 54 3.06 -19.05 -14.47
N GLU A 55 2.80 -19.51 -15.70
CA GLU A 55 3.80 -19.65 -16.76
C GLU A 55 4.41 -18.30 -17.23
N ASN A 56 3.74 -17.17 -16.97
CA ASN A 56 4.16 -15.83 -17.36
C ASN A 56 4.85 -15.05 -16.23
N GLY A 57 4.95 -15.64 -15.04
CA GLY A 57 5.61 -15.05 -13.88
C GLY A 57 4.63 -14.77 -12.73
N PRO A 58 5.05 -13.91 -11.76
CA PRO A 58 4.21 -13.57 -10.62
C PRO A 58 3.18 -12.50 -10.98
N HIS A 59 1.99 -12.62 -10.37
CA HIS A 59 0.82 -11.79 -10.63
C HIS A 59 0.11 -11.41 -9.33
N ALA A 60 -0.62 -10.29 -9.34
CA ALA A 60 -1.57 -9.99 -8.28
C ALA A 60 -2.81 -10.88 -8.42
N VAL A 61 -3.36 -11.39 -7.32
CA VAL A 61 -4.63 -12.13 -7.37
C VAL A 61 -5.79 -11.23 -7.79
N SER A 62 -6.78 -11.80 -8.50
CA SER A 62 -8.00 -11.11 -8.91
C SER A 62 -9.23 -11.96 -8.58
N PRO A 63 -10.22 -11.45 -7.82
CA PRO A 63 -10.26 -10.11 -7.20
C PRO A 63 -9.20 -9.94 -6.09
N LEU A 64 -8.79 -8.69 -5.82
CA LEU A 64 -7.85 -8.39 -4.73
C LEU A 64 -8.45 -8.78 -3.37
N PRO A 65 -7.66 -9.38 -2.47
CA PRO A 65 -8.09 -9.63 -1.10
C PRO A 65 -8.30 -8.30 -0.37
N LEU A 66 -8.91 -8.35 0.81
CA LEU A 66 -8.86 -7.21 1.72
C LEU A 66 -7.47 -7.10 2.36
N PRO A 67 -7.02 -5.88 2.69
CA PRO A 67 -5.77 -5.73 3.43
C PRO A 67 -5.86 -6.38 4.81
N CYS A 68 -4.74 -6.94 5.28
CA CYS A 68 -4.67 -7.50 6.63
C CYS A 68 -4.71 -6.40 7.71
N SER A 69 -4.23 -5.20 7.36
CA SER A 69 -4.26 -4.01 8.22
C SER A 69 -4.57 -2.76 7.40
N PHE A 70 -5.33 -1.82 7.96
CA PHE A 70 -5.57 -0.51 7.38
C PHE A 70 -5.34 0.58 8.43
N GLY A 71 -4.60 1.63 8.08
CA GLY A 71 -4.34 2.74 8.99
C GLY A 71 -4.35 4.10 8.31
N THR A 72 -4.44 5.16 9.11
CA THR A 72 -4.44 6.54 8.63
C THR A 72 -3.47 7.40 9.42
N SER A 73 -2.93 8.45 8.77
CA SER A 73 -2.13 9.49 9.44
C SER A 73 -2.98 10.47 10.25
N ARG A 74 -4.32 10.44 10.09
CA ARG A 74 -5.25 11.28 10.87
C ARG A 74 -5.16 10.91 12.34
N GLN A 75 -4.71 11.85 13.17
CA GLN A 75 -4.82 11.71 14.63
C GLN A 75 -6.30 11.76 15.01
N THR A 76 -6.90 10.61 15.29
CA THR A 76 -8.30 10.54 15.72
C THR A 76 -8.48 10.79 17.22
N GLY A 77 -7.39 11.01 17.96
CA GLY A 77 -7.39 11.37 19.38
C GLY A 77 -7.90 10.26 20.31
N GLN A 78 -8.19 9.06 19.80
CA GLN A 78 -8.76 7.94 20.53
C GLN A 78 -8.15 6.61 20.09
N THR A 79 -6.83 6.47 20.19
CA THR A 79 -6.15 5.23 19.79
C THR A 79 -5.49 4.63 21.02
N PRO A 80 -5.92 3.43 21.47
CA PRO A 80 -5.21 2.71 22.52
C PRO A 80 -3.75 2.52 22.10
N ALA A 81 -2.82 2.86 22.99
CA ALA A 81 -1.40 2.71 22.75
C ALA A 81 -1.09 1.26 22.31
N GLY A 82 -0.63 1.08 21.08
CA GLY A 82 -0.16 -0.22 20.57
C GLY A 82 -0.81 -0.73 19.27
N ASN A 83 -1.86 -0.10 18.74
CA ASN A 83 -2.48 -0.53 17.49
C ASN A 83 -2.14 0.41 16.33
N SER A 84 -0.87 0.41 15.89
CA SER A 84 -0.42 1.20 14.74
C SER A 84 0.33 0.34 13.71
N ILE A 85 0.14 0.66 12.43
CA ILE A 85 0.93 0.11 11.33
C ILE A 85 2.17 0.98 11.20
N ARG A 86 3.35 0.37 11.07
CA ARG A 86 4.63 1.06 11.01
C ARG A 86 5.37 0.73 9.73
N LEU A 87 5.77 1.77 9.01
CA LEU A 87 6.67 1.66 7.86
C LEU A 87 8.07 2.11 8.32
N PRO A 88 8.97 1.19 8.72
CA PRO A 88 10.26 1.55 9.31
C PRO A 88 11.23 2.19 8.31
N PRO A 89 12.26 2.91 8.78
CA PRO A 89 13.33 3.43 7.92
C PRO A 89 14.03 2.30 7.17
N ALA A 90 14.00 2.36 5.84
CA ALA A 90 14.66 1.42 4.94
C ALA A 90 14.60 1.96 3.50
N ALA A 91 15.29 1.28 2.59
CA ALA A 91 15.03 1.40 1.16
C ALA A 91 13.80 0.55 0.79
N TYR A 92 12.91 1.10 -0.03
CA TYR A 92 11.73 0.43 -0.56
C TYR A 92 11.75 0.49 -2.08
N LEU A 93 11.41 -0.62 -2.73
CA LEU A 93 10.91 -0.57 -4.10
C LEU A 93 9.59 0.18 -4.09
N PHE A 94 9.41 1.08 -5.06
CA PHE A 94 8.34 2.06 -5.05
C PHE A 94 7.80 2.29 -6.47
N THR A 95 6.48 2.38 -6.61
CA THR A 95 5.87 3.00 -7.78
C THR A 95 4.72 3.91 -7.35
N GLN A 96 4.40 4.89 -8.20
CA GLN A 96 3.30 5.82 -7.97
C GLN A 96 2.41 5.93 -9.20
N HIS A 97 1.11 5.95 -8.96
CA HIS A 97 0.07 6.16 -9.94
C HIS A 97 -1.02 7.10 -9.39
N GLN A 98 -1.86 7.64 -10.26
CA GLN A 98 -3.02 8.41 -9.82
C GLN A 98 -4.14 7.44 -9.41
N TRP A 99 -4.69 7.58 -8.21
CA TRP A 99 -5.86 6.82 -7.82
C TRP A 99 -7.10 7.33 -8.59
N ASN A 100 -7.77 6.43 -9.33
CA ASN A 100 -9.01 6.72 -10.05
C ASN A 100 -10.16 5.77 -9.68
N GLY A 101 -9.97 4.94 -8.66
CA GLY A 101 -10.93 3.94 -8.22
C GLY A 101 -10.28 2.60 -7.84
N PRO A 102 -11.09 1.59 -7.51
CA PRO A 102 -10.60 0.27 -7.09
C PRO A 102 -9.73 -0.44 -8.14
N GLU A 103 -10.04 -0.28 -9.43
CA GLU A 103 -9.27 -0.90 -10.52
C GLU A 103 -7.82 -0.42 -10.54
N SER A 104 -7.58 0.86 -10.23
CA SER A 104 -6.22 1.43 -10.15
C SER A 104 -5.34 0.73 -9.12
N ILE A 105 -5.94 0.11 -8.09
CA ILE A 105 -5.21 -0.64 -7.07
C ILE A 105 -4.68 -1.94 -7.67
N TYR A 106 -5.53 -2.69 -8.36
CA TYR A 106 -5.12 -3.93 -9.01
C TYR A 106 -4.06 -3.65 -10.08
N GLU A 107 -4.29 -2.66 -10.95
CA GLU A 107 -3.36 -2.29 -12.02
C GLU A 107 -1.98 -1.91 -11.46
N ALA A 108 -1.93 -1.12 -10.39
CA ALA A 108 -0.68 -0.70 -9.77
C ALA A 108 0.06 -1.88 -9.11
N ILE A 109 -0.65 -2.77 -8.40
CA ILE A 109 -0.05 -3.92 -7.73
C ILE A 109 0.46 -4.94 -8.74
N ASP A 110 -0.37 -5.35 -9.71
CA ASP A 110 0.03 -6.34 -10.71
C ASP A 110 1.21 -5.84 -11.54
N TRP A 111 1.17 -4.56 -11.97
CA TRP A 111 2.30 -3.96 -12.65
C TRP A 111 3.56 -3.94 -11.79
N PHE A 112 3.47 -3.55 -10.51
CA PHE A 112 4.62 -3.50 -9.61
C PHE A 112 5.26 -4.88 -9.38
N ILE A 113 4.43 -5.92 -9.18
CA ILE A 113 4.88 -7.31 -9.01
C ILE A 113 5.64 -7.77 -10.26
N ARG A 114 5.02 -7.58 -11.44
CA ARG A 114 5.60 -8.00 -12.71
C ARG A 114 6.88 -7.24 -13.01
N GLU A 115 6.86 -5.91 -12.91
CA GLU A 115 8.03 -5.09 -13.20
C GLU A 115 9.22 -5.43 -12.27
N SER A 116 8.96 -5.63 -10.97
CA SER A 116 10.00 -6.04 -10.02
C SER A 116 10.63 -7.38 -10.42
N TRP A 117 9.83 -8.35 -10.86
CA TRP A 117 10.31 -9.63 -11.35
C TRP A 117 11.13 -9.51 -12.64
N TRP A 118 10.63 -8.73 -13.61
CA TRP A 118 11.32 -8.48 -14.89
C TRP A 118 12.68 -7.79 -14.69
N GLN A 119 12.75 -6.81 -13.79
CA GLN A 119 14.00 -6.12 -13.45
C GLN A 119 14.92 -6.92 -12.50
N ARG A 120 14.48 -8.11 -12.05
CA ARG A 120 15.18 -8.97 -11.08
C ARG A 120 15.48 -8.24 -9.76
N GLU A 121 14.60 -7.33 -9.38
CA GLU A 121 14.69 -6.64 -8.10
C GLU A 121 14.29 -7.58 -6.96
N THR A 122 14.97 -7.46 -5.83
CA THR A 122 14.70 -8.28 -4.64
C THR A 122 14.06 -7.43 -3.55
N SER A 123 12.97 -7.93 -3.00
CA SER A 123 12.22 -7.27 -1.93
C SER A 123 11.60 -8.30 -1.00
N GLU A 124 11.28 -7.87 0.21
CA GLU A 124 10.84 -8.75 1.28
C GLU A 124 9.72 -8.10 2.12
N GLY A 125 9.07 -8.94 2.94
CA GLY A 125 8.00 -8.51 3.81
C GLY A 125 6.70 -8.21 3.07
N PRO A 126 5.74 -7.55 3.76
CA PRO A 126 4.43 -7.27 3.21
C PRO A 126 4.48 -6.23 2.09
N TYR A 127 3.40 -6.21 1.29
CA TYR A 127 3.14 -5.13 0.36
C TYR A 127 2.37 -4.02 1.08
N TYR A 128 2.76 -2.78 0.82
CA TYR A 128 2.07 -1.62 1.34
C TYR A 128 1.48 -0.81 0.20
N ILE A 129 0.20 -0.45 0.32
CA ILE A 129 -0.46 0.47 -0.58
C ILE A 129 -0.77 1.75 0.18
N ARG A 130 -0.08 2.83 -0.16
CA ARG A 130 -0.23 4.12 0.48
C ARG A 130 -1.04 5.04 -0.42
N PHE A 131 -2.03 5.70 0.13
CA PHE A 131 -2.80 6.74 -0.54
C PHE A 131 -2.46 8.08 0.11
N VAL A 132 -2.05 9.05 -0.69
CA VAL A 132 -1.66 10.37 -0.21
C VAL A 132 -2.43 11.42 -0.98
N GLN A 133 -3.15 12.28 -0.28
CA GLN A 133 -3.88 13.37 -0.92
C GLN A 133 -2.95 14.58 -1.08
N GLU A 134 -2.56 14.86 -2.31
CA GLU A 134 -1.60 15.92 -2.68
C GLU A 134 -2.08 16.66 -3.94
N ASP A 135 -1.96 17.98 -3.94
CA ASP A 135 -2.31 18.86 -5.07
C ASP A 135 -3.73 18.63 -5.61
N GLY A 136 -4.68 18.36 -4.71
CA GLY A 136 -6.08 18.09 -5.07
C GLY A 136 -6.32 16.75 -5.76
N LYS A 137 -5.33 15.84 -5.77
CA LYS A 137 -5.46 14.46 -6.27
C LYS A 137 -5.01 13.46 -5.21
N THR A 138 -5.43 12.22 -5.36
CA THR A 138 -4.93 11.13 -4.51
C THR A 138 -3.85 10.35 -5.29
N ALA A 139 -2.62 10.38 -4.79
CA ALA A 139 -1.55 9.51 -5.25
C ALA A 139 -1.72 8.11 -4.63
N LEU A 140 -1.66 7.07 -5.46
CA LEU A 140 -1.57 5.67 -5.07
C LEU A 140 -0.11 5.23 -5.20
N GLN A 141 0.46 4.75 -4.11
CA GLN A 141 1.84 4.30 -4.05
C GLN A 141 1.88 2.83 -3.64
N VAL A 142 2.62 2.00 -4.37
CA VAL A 142 2.92 0.61 -3.98
C VAL A 142 4.34 0.55 -3.47
N LEU A 143 4.53 0.00 -2.28
CA LEU A 143 5.83 -0.12 -1.63
C LEU A 143 6.08 -1.55 -1.17
N ARG A 144 7.33 -2.00 -1.32
CA ARG A 144 7.83 -3.21 -0.69
C ARG A 144 9.28 -3.01 -0.26
N ARG A 145 9.67 -3.49 0.91
CA ARG A 145 11.02 -3.26 1.45
C ARG A 145 12.04 -3.90 0.52
N LYS A 146 13.01 -3.12 0.03
CA LYS A 146 14.08 -3.63 -0.82
C LYS A 146 15.01 -4.50 0.02
N HIS A 147 15.33 -5.69 -0.47
CA HIS A 147 16.29 -6.57 0.20
C HIS A 147 17.70 -6.02 -0.06
N GLN A 148 18.45 -5.73 0.99
CA GLN A 148 19.84 -5.30 0.88
C GLN A 148 20.73 -6.53 1.06
N LEU A 149 21.40 -6.94 -0.01
CA LEU A 149 22.45 -7.96 0.01
C LEU A 149 23.69 -7.46 0.76
#